data_AF-A0A1F9HNB4-F1
#
_entry.id   AF-A0A1F9HNB4-F1
#
_cell.length_a   1.000
_cell.length_b   1.000
_cell.length_c   1.000
_cell.angle_alpha   90.00
_cell.angle_beta   90.00
_cell.angle_gamma   90.00
#
_symmetry.space_group_name_H-M   'P 1'
#
loop_
_entity.id
_entity.type
_entity.pdbx_description
1 polymer ?
#
loop_
_entity_poly.entity_id
_entity_poly.type
_entity_poly.pdbx_seq_one_letter_code
_entity_poly.pdbx_strand_id
1 'polypeptide(L)'
;MSLAQQFTWNDFLKKNPDFKKKNVKRTSPEGEKAFKAAFKEYAKAFIKEREAKIKREKERVAKDKNALVTKLKAVDGGKWHLKAKKLNEKIGRFDAYLSKLEALQKKTVQLAKTI
;
A
#
# COMPACT_ATOMS: atom_id res chain seq x y z
N MET A 1 -13.30 -0.15 -1.64
CA MET A 1 -14.07 -0.58 -0.44
C MET A 1 -13.42 0.00 0.79
N SER A 2 -14.22 0.47 1.75
CA SER A 2 -13.69 0.93 3.04
C SER A 2 -13.15 -0.27 3.84
N LEU A 3 -12.22 -0.05 4.77
CA LEU A 3 -11.64 -1.12 5.60
C LEU A 3 -12.73 -1.89 6.38
N ALA A 4 -13.79 -1.18 6.78
CA ALA A 4 -14.96 -1.75 7.45
C ALA A 4 -15.81 -2.67 6.56
N GLN A 5 -15.74 -2.51 5.23
CA GLN A 5 -16.39 -3.41 4.27
C GLN A 5 -15.53 -4.65 3.97
N GLN A 6 -14.22 -4.61 4.27
CA GLN A 6 -13.30 -5.72 4.02
C GLN A 6 -13.23 -6.72 5.19
N PHE A 7 -13.62 -6.32 6.40
CA PHE A 7 -13.69 -7.20 7.56
C PHE A 7 -15.11 -7.20 8.13
N THR A 8 -15.89 -8.21 7.76
CA THR A 8 -17.29 -8.32 8.18
C THR A 8 -17.44 -9.11 9.48
N TRP A 9 -18.62 -9.02 10.12
CA TRP A 9 -18.95 -9.86 11.28
C TRP A 9 -18.86 -11.36 10.94
N ASN A 10 -19.21 -11.74 9.71
CA ASN A 10 -19.08 -13.11 9.24
C ASN A 10 -17.60 -13.55 9.15
N ASP A 11 -16.69 -12.66 8.74
CA ASP A 11 -15.25 -12.97 8.72
C ASP A 11 -14.69 -13.12 10.13
N PHE A 12 -15.18 -12.31 11.09
CA PHE A 12 -14.86 -12.46 12.50
C PHE A 12 -15.32 -13.81 13.06
N LEU A 13 -16.57 -14.22 12.78
CA LEU A 13 -17.13 -15.49 13.26
C LEU A 13 -16.45 -16.71 12.62
N LYS A 14 -15.94 -16.59 11.38
CA LYS A 14 -15.14 -17.65 10.74
C LYS A 14 -13.79 -17.83 11.44
N LYS A 15 -13.14 -16.73 11.83
CA LYS A 15 -11.86 -16.76 12.54
C LYS A 15 -12.00 -17.13 14.02
N ASN A 16 -13.17 -16.87 14.62
CA ASN A 16 -13.45 -17.14 16.02
C ASN A 16 -14.71 -18.02 16.18
N PRO A 17 -14.60 -19.33 15.89
CA PRO A 17 -15.75 -20.24 15.91
C PRO A 17 -16.41 -20.37 17.29
N ASP A 18 -15.72 -20.06 18.39
CA ASP A 18 -16.28 -20.13 19.74
C ASP A 18 -17.37 -19.06 19.98
N PHE A 19 -17.22 -17.86 19.40
CA PHE A 19 -18.27 -16.83 19.46
C PHE A 19 -19.48 -17.20 18.61
N LYS A 20 -19.25 -17.97 17.53
CA LYS A 20 -20.33 -18.54 16.70
C LYS A 20 -21.07 -19.64 17.46
N LYS A 21 -20.35 -20.53 18.14
CA LYS A 21 -20.94 -21.59 18.98
C LYS A 21 -21.76 -21.03 20.15
N LYS A 22 -21.29 -19.92 20.75
CA LYS A 22 -21.97 -19.21 21.84
C LYS A 22 -23.11 -18.29 21.37
N ASN A 23 -23.43 -18.25 20.06
CA ASN A 23 -24.46 -17.36 19.49
C ASN A 23 -24.35 -15.90 19.94
N VAL A 24 -23.10 -15.42 20.12
CA VAL A 24 -22.85 -14.04 20.54
C VAL A 24 -23.25 -13.13 19.39
N LYS A 25 -24.16 -12.17 19.66
CA LYS A 25 -24.58 -11.17 18.67
C LYS A 25 -23.54 -10.07 18.58
N ARG A 26 -23.38 -9.47 17.39
CA ARG A 26 -22.51 -8.28 17.22
C ARG A 26 -22.91 -7.12 18.13
N THR A 27 -24.20 -7.00 18.42
CA THR A 27 -24.79 -5.96 19.26
C THR A 27 -24.67 -6.23 20.75
N SER A 28 -24.17 -7.41 21.17
CA SER A 28 -23.91 -7.65 22.59
C SER A 28 -22.62 -6.94 23.02
N PRO A 29 -22.50 -6.51 24.28
CA PRO A 29 -21.29 -5.84 24.77
C PRO A 29 -20.02 -6.67 24.57
N GLU A 30 -20.11 -7.99 24.74
CA GLU A 30 -19.01 -8.93 24.53
C GLU A 30 -18.64 -9.06 23.05
N GLY A 31 -19.65 -9.19 22.17
CA GLY A 31 -19.46 -9.32 20.73
C GLY A 31 -18.90 -8.05 20.10
N GLU A 32 -19.37 -6.88 20.54
CA GLU A 32 -18.87 -5.60 20.06
C GLU A 32 -17.41 -5.37 20.47
N LYS A 33 -17.05 -5.69 21.72
CA LYS A 33 -15.68 -5.56 22.23
C LYS A 33 -14.73 -6.50 21.49
N ALA A 34 -15.11 -7.76 21.32
CA ALA A 34 -14.32 -8.75 20.61
C ALA A 34 -14.16 -8.40 19.11
N PHE A 35 -15.22 -7.91 18.47
CA PHE A 35 -15.16 -7.45 17.08
C PHE A 35 -14.21 -6.28 16.90
N LYS A 36 -14.32 -5.26 17.75
CA LYS A 36 -13.47 -4.05 17.69
C LYS A 36 -11.99 -4.41 17.88
N ALA A 37 -11.69 -5.33 18.80
CA ALA A 37 -10.32 -5.82 19.01
C ALA A 37 -9.78 -6.53 17.76
N ALA A 38 -10.53 -7.49 17.21
CA ALA A 38 -10.12 -8.22 16.01
C ALA A 38 -10.02 -7.31 14.76
N PHE A 39 -10.92 -6.34 14.63
CA PHE A 39 -10.87 -5.35 13.56
C PHE A 39 -9.62 -4.48 13.67
N LYS A 40 -9.24 -4.07 14.89
CA LYS A 40 -8.02 -3.29 15.13
C LYS A 40 -6.76 -4.07 14.73
N GLU A 41 -6.69 -5.36 15.05
CA GLU A 41 -5.59 -6.23 14.63
C GLU A 41 -5.55 -6.40 13.10
N TYR A 42 -6.70 -6.65 12.49
CA TYR A 42 -6.82 -6.73 11.03
C TYR A 42 -6.35 -5.43 10.36
N ALA A 43 -6.76 -4.28 10.90
CA ALA A 43 -6.37 -2.98 10.36
C ALA A 43 -4.85 -2.74 10.46
N LYS A 44 -4.23 -3.10 11.59
CA LYS A 44 -2.77 -3.05 11.75
C LYS A 44 -2.04 -3.95 10.76
N ALA A 45 -2.52 -5.18 10.56
CA ALA A 45 -1.94 -6.12 9.60
C ALA A 45 -2.07 -5.59 8.16
N PHE A 46 -3.23 -5.06 7.79
CA PHE A 46 -3.49 -4.47 6.48
C PHE A 46 -2.56 -3.29 6.18
N ILE A 47 -2.35 -2.41 7.17
CA ILE A 47 -1.43 -1.28 7.03
C ILE A 47 0.02 -1.77 6.83
N LYS A 48 0.47 -2.74 7.62
CA LYS A 48 1.83 -3.33 7.45
C LYS A 48 2.02 -3.93 6.07
N GLU A 49 1.04 -4.68 5.57
CA GLU A 49 1.11 -5.26 4.22
C GLU A 49 1.17 -4.17 3.14
N ARG A 50 0.39 -3.10 3.32
CA ARG A 50 0.39 -1.95 2.40
C ARG A 50 1.73 -1.23 2.40
N GLU A 51 2.35 -1.01 3.57
CA GLU A 51 3.69 -0.43 3.67
C GLU A 51 4.73 -1.30 2.96
N ALA A 52 4.68 -2.62 3.14
CA ALA A 52 5.58 -3.56 2.46
C ALA A 52 5.41 -3.50 0.93
N LYS A 53 4.16 -3.43 0.43
CA LYS A 53 3.87 -3.26 -1.00
C LYS A 53 4.43 -1.94 -1.54
N ILE A 54 4.22 -0.83 -0.84
CA ILE A 54 4.76 0.49 -1.24
C ILE A 54 6.29 0.45 -1.29
N LYS A 55 6.95 -0.17 -0.31
CA LYS A 55 8.41 -0.28 -0.27
C LYS A 55 8.95 -1.06 -1.48
N ARG A 56 8.38 -2.24 -1.77
CA ARG A 56 8.75 -3.05 -2.95
C ARG A 56 8.55 -2.28 -4.25
N GLU A 57 7.46 -1.54 -4.38
CA GLU A 57 7.17 -0.76 -5.58
C GLU A 57 8.16 0.39 -5.76
N LYS A 58 8.52 1.10 -4.68
CA LYS A 58 9.57 2.13 -4.71
C LYS A 58 10.91 1.56 -5.16
N GLU A 59 11.31 0.41 -4.64
CA GLU A 59 12.55 -0.26 -5.02
C GLU A 59 12.55 -0.65 -6.50
N ARG A 60 11.45 -1.20 -7.00
CA ARG A 60 11.30 -1.55 -8.44
C ARG A 60 11.45 -0.31 -9.32
N VAL A 61 10.70 0.74 -9.00
CA VAL A 61 10.70 1.99 -9.78
C VAL A 61 12.06 2.69 -9.72
N ALA A 62 12.74 2.67 -8.57
CA ALA A 62 14.07 3.23 -8.44
C ALA A 62 15.09 2.48 -9.32
N LYS A 63 15.01 1.15 -9.40
CA LYS A 63 15.85 0.34 -10.30
C LYS A 63 15.58 0.68 -11.77
N ASP A 64 14.31 0.76 -12.16
CA ASP A 64 13.92 1.09 -13.54
C ASP A 64 14.36 2.50 -13.93
N LYS A 65 14.20 3.47 -13.02
CA LYS A 65 14.71 4.85 -13.20
C LYS A 65 16.23 4.84 -13.39
N ASN A 66 16.97 4.15 -12.53
CA ASN A 66 18.43 4.09 -12.63
C ASN A 66 18.89 3.48 -13.95
N ALA A 67 18.21 2.43 -14.44
CA ALA A 67 18.48 1.86 -15.75
C ALA A 67 18.27 2.88 -16.89
N LEU A 68 17.23 3.73 -16.80
CA LEU A 68 17.01 4.80 -17.78
C LEU A 68 18.03 5.94 -17.66
N VAL A 69 18.49 6.27 -16.46
CA VAL A 69 19.54 7.27 -16.24
C VAL A 69 20.87 6.78 -16.83
N THR A 70 21.21 5.51 -16.67
CA THR A 70 22.40 4.92 -17.32
C THR A 70 22.27 4.97 -18.83
N LYS A 71 21.10 4.63 -19.39
CA LYS A 71 20.84 4.76 -20.83
C LYS A 71 20.96 6.20 -21.31
N LEU A 72 20.50 7.18 -20.52
CA LEU A 72 20.61 8.60 -20.83
C LEU A 72 22.08 9.05 -20.90
N LYS A 73 22.91 8.63 -19.94
CA LYS A 73 24.35 8.93 -19.91
C LYS A 73 25.11 8.32 -21.09
N ALA A 74 24.62 7.20 -21.61
CA ALA A 74 25.18 6.51 -22.78
C ALA A 74 24.59 7.02 -24.12
N VAL A 75 23.73 8.05 -24.14
CA VAL A 75 23.21 8.61 -25.39
C VAL A 75 24.29 9.46 -26.05
N ASP A 76 24.79 8.99 -27.19
CA ASP A 76 25.70 9.70 -28.07
C ASP A 76 25.23 9.64 -29.55
N GLY A 77 25.95 10.35 -30.42
CA GLY A 77 25.76 10.33 -31.87
C GLY A 77 24.62 11.20 -32.43
N GLY A 78 24.20 10.88 -33.64
CA GLY A 78 23.19 11.65 -34.38
C GLY A 78 21.82 11.67 -33.69
N LYS A 79 21.18 12.85 -33.65
CA LYS A 79 19.88 13.10 -32.99
C LYS A 79 19.89 12.77 -31.48
N TRP A 80 21.05 12.86 -30.82
CA TRP A 80 21.19 12.63 -29.38
C TRP A 80 20.16 13.42 -28.55
N HIS A 81 19.90 14.69 -28.90
CA HIS A 81 18.95 15.57 -28.22
C HIS A 81 17.51 15.00 -28.24
N LEU A 82 17.07 14.38 -29.35
CA LEU A 82 15.74 13.76 -29.44
C LEU A 82 15.66 12.48 -28.59
N LYS A 83 16.73 11.67 -28.59
CA LYS A 83 16.82 10.45 -27.78
C LYS A 83 16.87 10.79 -26.29
N ALA A 84 17.68 11.78 -25.90
CA ALA A 84 17.79 12.30 -24.55
C ALA A 84 16.48 12.89 -24.05
N LYS A 85 15.77 13.69 -24.87
CA LYS A 85 14.45 14.23 -24.52
C LYS A 85 13.44 13.13 -24.19
N LYS A 86 13.33 12.10 -25.05
CA LYS A 86 12.42 10.96 -24.83
C LYS A 86 12.76 10.19 -23.55
N LEU A 87 14.05 10.02 -23.23
CA LEU A 87 14.48 9.36 -21.99
C LEU A 87 14.18 10.24 -20.76
N ASN A 88 14.45 11.54 -20.82
CA ASN A 88 14.11 12.49 -19.76
C ASN A 88 12.61 12.53 -19.46
N GLU A 89 11.75 12.49 -20.48
CA GLU A 89 10.30 12.40 -20.28
C GLU A 89 9.90 11.12 -19.52
N LYS A 90 10.53 9.98 -19.84
CA LYS A 90 10.29 8.72 -19.11
C LYS A 90 10.80 8.79 -17.66
N ILE A 91 11.99 9.35 -17.45
CA ILE A 91 12.55 9.57 -16.10
C ILE A 91 11.61 10.48 -15.28
N GLY A 92 11.14 11.58 -15.85
CA GLY A 92 10.20 12.49 -15.20
C GLY A 92 8.87 11.83 -14.82
N ARG A 93 8.36 10.89 -15.65
CA ARG A 93 7.18 10.08 -15.29
C ARG A 93 7.44 9.19 -14.08
N PHE A 94 8.64 8.58 -14.00
CA PHE A 94 9.03 7.79 -12.83
C PHE A 94 9.22 8.66 -11.59
N ASP A 95 9.76 9.86 -11.70
CA ASP A 95 9.89 10.80 -10.59
C ASP A 95 8.52 11.24 -10.05
N ALA A 96 7.58 11.57 -10.95
CA ALA A 96 6.21 11.87 -10.58
C ALA A 96 5.54 10.68 -9.88
N TYR A 97 5.82 9.45 -10.33
CA TYR A 97 5.28 8.25 -9.70
C TYR A 97 5.90 7.98 -8.31
N LEU A 98 7.21 8.16 -8.16
CA LEU A 98 7.89 8.06 -6.85
C LEU A 98 7.32 9.06 -5.85
N SER A 99 7.10 10.31 -6.28
CA SER A 99 6.44 11.33 -5.44
C SER A 99 5.04 10.92 -4.99
N LYS A 100 4.25 10.31 -5.89
CA LYS A 100 2.94 9.73 -5.53
C LYS A 100 3.08 8.59 -4.51
N LEU A 101 4.06 7.70 -4.67
CA LEU A 101 4.33 6.62 -3.71
C LEU A 101 4.79 7.15 -2.35
N GLU A 102 5.56 8.25 -2.30
CA GLU A 102 5.91 8.94 -1.07
C GLU A 102 4.71 9.56 -0.37
N ALA A 103 3.83 10.24 -1.11
CA ALA A 103 2.59 10.77 -0.56
C ALA A 103 1.70 9.65 0.01
N LEU A 104 1.62 8.51 -0.69
CA LEU A 104 0.90 7.33 -0.21
C LEU A 104 1.54 6.73 1.05
N GLN A 105 2.87 6.67 1.14
CA GLN A 105 3.56 6.22 2.34
C GLN A 105 3.25 7.14 3.53
N LYS A 106 3.35 8.46 3.36
CA LYS A 106 3.02 9.43 4.41
C LYS A 106 1.59 9.27 4.92
N LYS A 107 0.62 9.11 4.01
CA LYS A 107 -0.78 8.83 4.35
C LYS A 107 -0.92 7.51 5.11
N THR A 108 -0.19 6.47 4.71
CA THR A 108 -0.26 5.14 5.36
C THR A 108 0.31 5.20 6.77
N VAL A 109 1.43 5.90 6.98
CA VAL A 109 2.02 6.14 8.31
C VAL A 109 1.08 6.96 9.21
N GLN A 110 0.43 7.98 8.65
CA GLN A 110 -0.54 8.77 9.41
C GLN A 110 -1.76 7.93 9.83
N LEU A 111 -2.28 7.09 8.93
CA LEU A 111 -3.34 6.13 9.24
C LEU A 111 -2.89 5.11 10.31
N ALA A 112 -1.64 4.67 10.28
CA ALA A 112 -1.10 3.76 11.29
C ALA A 112 -1.12 4.37 12.70
N LYS A 113 -0.85 5.68 12.81
CA LYS A 113 -0.87 6.41 14.09
C LYS A 113 -2.28 6.58 14.66
N THR A 114 -3.30 6.59 13.81
CA THR A 114 -4.70 6.77 14.22
C THR A 114 -5.40 5.49 14.68
N ILE A 115 -4.76 4.31 14.54
CA ILE A 115 -5.35 3.00 14.87
C ILE A 115 -4.76 2.43 16.16
#